data_AF-A0A7W1NCK8-F1
#
_entry.id   AF-A0A7W1NCK8-F1
#
_cell.length_a   1.000
_cell.length_b   1.000
_cell.length_c   1.000
_cell.angle_alpha   90.00
_cell.angle_beta   90.00
_cell.angle_gamma   90.00
#
_symmetry.space_group_name_H-M   'P 1'
#
loop_
_entity.id
_entity.type
_entity.pdbx_description
1 polymer ?
#
loop_
_entity_poly.entity_id
_entity_poly.type
_entity_poly.pdbx_seq_one_letter_code
_entity_poly.pdbx_strand_id
1 'polypeptide(L)'
;HLTFSGAGTLQPPSALTVGGNLTCQAGAGTFDAATSDPAVSVTGNVVQDNVTVSLGDGAWTIAGDFDCAGVTTLNRNASTVTMTGTTTTLTAPSWASFYYLAFSGETRIADFITCDRLTVSGTCDIDFGIHAADVRVAAAADITGSGELGLFWGATITQMAGVIDCARLLIVNDHDQNIPPGRYDSALVRIYNSVGANLTFRPQAGTYTFGGNVEIFNTGNADYLIDNATNDADYVFEGSLTLSNTGGGTLTWTKGDGTLTFSGAGAGTQSLGFLGSNVEALVIDDAGAVKQLTGSAVTCAGLTVTDGTFSLNGQNVTLSAGTVINDGEIHLRGDETLTGITNLDTDSGTVAYVGRNLTETLAIKDFGASDYHHLTIADSGGGTTFALGAALGLAGDCTITGGELSAGTHAITLTGDWDNQVGATGFTCGTGLVTLSGADQELSGSTTFYALTKTVATARTLTFAAGSRQTVLNALILQGAGGNLLSLRSSTPGTQWLIDPQLTRTCSSLDVRDGYNLRGPSINPSGSLNSGNNAGWFGRAAGRAQGGAGSGYPPMY
;
A
#
# COMPACT_ATOMS: atom_id res chain seq x y z
N HIS A 1 -10.11 -49.51 26.65
CA HIS A 1 -10.76 -49.58 25.33
C HIS A 1 -12.19 -50.06 25.50
N LEU A 2 -13.13 -49.53 24.72
CA LEU A 2 -14.51 -49.99 24.60
C LEU A 2 -14.79 -50.26 23.11
N THR A 3 -15.33 -51.42 22.78
CA THR A 3 -15.67 -51.78 21.39
C THR A 3 -17.11 -52.27 21.30
N PHE A 4 -17.87 -51.72 20.36
CA PHE A 4 -19.24 -52.12 20.05
C PHE A 4 -19.33 -52.66 18.62
N SER A 5 -19.83 -53.89 18.49
CA SER A 5 -19.91 -54.63 17.22
C SER A 5 -21.29 -55.26 16.97
N GLY A 6 -22.27 -55.01 17.85
CA GLY A 6 -23.60 -55.60 17.78
C GLY A 6 -24.52 -54.81 16.86
N ALA A 7 -25.46 -55.48 16.20
CA ALA A 7 -26.46 -54.84 15.34
C ALA A 7 -27.58 -54.07 16.10
N GLY A 8 -27.60 -54.17 17.43
CA GLY A 8 -28.60 -53.53 18.29
C GLY A 8 -28.25 -52.09 18.68
N THR A 9 -28.87 -51.60 19.75
CA THR A 9 -28.57 -50.28 20.33
C THR A 9 -27.68 -50.43 21.56
N LEU A 10 -26.54 -49.74 21.59
CA LEU A 10 -25.75 -49.52 22.78
C LEU A 10 -26.17 -48.20 23.43
N GLN A 11 -26.82 -48.30 24.59
CA GLN A 11 -27.16 -47.17 25.44
C GLN A 11 -26.11 -47.07 26.56
N PRO A 12 -25.19 -46.08 26.52
CA PRO A 12 -24.27 -45.87 27.63
C PRO A 12 -25.01 -45.46 28.91
N PRO A 13 -24.45 -45.78 30.09
CA PRO A 13 -24.94 -45.27 31.37
C PRO A 13 -24.77 -43.74 31.43
N SER A 14 -25.35 -43.08 32.44
CA SER A 14 -25.35 -41.62 32.63
C SER A 14 -23.96 -40.95 32.73
N ALA A 15 -22.88 -41.73 32.82
CA ALA A 15 -21.52 -41.27 32.60
C ALA A 15 -20.70 -42.40 31.99
N LEU A 16 -19.89 -42.11 30.98
CA LEU A 16 -19.04 -43.08 30.30
C LEU A 16 -17.60 -42.58 30.29
N THR A 17 -16.70 -43.29 30.96
CA THR A 17 -15.26 -43.02 30.91
C THR A 17 -14.55 -44.19 30.23
N VAL A 18 -13.79 -43.90 29.18
CA VAL A 18 -13.00 -44.87 28.41
C VAL A 18 -11.54 -44.45 28.46
N GLY A 19 -10.73 -45.17 29.25
CA GLY A 19 -9.28 -44.92 29.39
C GLY A 19 -8.43 -45.33 28.17
N GLY A 20 -9.01 -45.36 26.98
CA GLY A 20 -8.36 -45.72 25.71
C GLY A 20 -9.34 -45.42 24.56
N ASN A 21 -9.31 -46.22 23.50
CA ASN A 21 -10.21 -45.97 22.36
C ASN A 21 -11.66 -46.42 22.62
N LEU A 22 -12.61 -45.65 22.09
CA LEU A 22 -14.00 -46.02 21.91
C LEU A 22 -14.22 -46.34 20.42
N THR A 23 -14.62 -47.56 20.09
CA THR A 23 -14.78 -47.99 18.69
C THR A 23 -16.13 -48.65 18.48
N CYS A 24 -16.99 -48.05 17.67
CA CYS A 24 -18.19 -48.70 17.14
C CYS A 24 -17.86 -49.19 15.72
N GLN A 25 -17.83 -50.50 15.51
CA GLN A 25 -17.32 -51.11 14.28
C GLN A 25 -18.30 -50.97 13.11
N ALA A 26 -17.75 -51.07 11.89
CA ALA A 26 -18.52 -51.21 10.66
C ALA A 26 -19.59 -52.31 10.78
N GLY A 27 -20.84 -51.95 10.49
CA GLY A 27 -21.99 -52.86 10.58
C GLY A 27 -22.60 -53.02 11.97
N ALA A 28 -22.05 -52.38 13.02
CA ALA A 28 -22.74 -52.23 14.29
C ALA A 28 -23.96 -51.31 14.15
N GLY A 29 -24.94 -51.46 15.05
CA GLY A 29 -26.20 -50.72 15.02
C GLY A 29 -26.07 -49.29 15.54
N THR A 30 -26.81 -48.96 16.60
CA THR A 30 -26.92 -47.59 17.11
C THR A 30 -26.08 -47.40 18.37
N PHE A 31 -25.25 -46.36 18.42
CA PHE A 31 -24.71 -45.82 19.68
C PHE A 31 -25.62 -44.67 20.13
N ASP A 32 -26.38 -44.86 21.21
CA ASP A 32 -27.46 -43.95 21.62
C ASP A 32 -27.16 -43.26 22.95
N ALA A 33 -26.37 -42.18 22.91
CA ALA A 33 -26.14 -41.33 24.07
C ALA A 33 -27.30 -40.35 24.36
N ALA A 34 -28.30 -40.24 23.48
CA ALA A 34 -29.42 -39.31 23.67
C ALA A 34 -30.45 -39.79 24.70
N THR A 35 -30.46 -41.09 25.03
CA THR A 35 -31.37 -41.60 26.06
C THR A 35 -30.91 -41.24 27.48
N SER A 36 -29.60 -41.11 27.72
CA SER A 36 -29.03 -40.93 29.06
C SER A 36 -28.23 -39.64 29.24
N ASP A 37 -28.04 -38.87 28.16
CA ASP A 37 -27.25 -37.63 28.06
C ASP A 37 -25.94 -37.67 28.86
N PRO A 38 -25.10 -38.70 28.65
CA PRO A 38 -23.97 -38.93 29.51
C PRO A 38 -22.85 -37.93 29.28
N ALA A 39 -22.11 -37.64 30.35
CA ALA A 39 -20.74 -37.14 30.18
C ALA A 39 -19.86 -38.28 29.65
N VAL A 40 -19.39 -38.15 28.40
CA VAL A 40 -18.51 -39.11 27.75
C VAL A 40 -17.08 -38.58 27.77
N SER A 41 -16.16 -39.33 28.38
CA SER A 41 -14.74 -38.99 28.41
C SER A 41 -13.92 -40.13 27.82
N VAL A 42 -13.14 -39.83 26.79
CA VAL A 42 -12.32 -40.81 26.05
C VAL A 42 -10.90 -40.30 25.98
N THR A 43 -9.95 -41.02 26.57
CA THR A 43 -8.54 -40.60 26.59
C THR A 43 -7.77 -41.01 25.33
N GLY A 44 -8.37 -41.83 24.46
CA GLY A 44 -7.84 -42.21 23.16
C GLY A 44 -8.77 -41.78 22.03
N ASN A 45 -8.72 -42.51 20.91
CA ASN A 45 -9.50 -42.19 19.72
C ASN A 45 -10.96 -42.64 19.86
N VAL A 46 -11.88 -41.87 19.28
CA VAL A 46 -13.27 -42.25 19.06
C VAL A 46 -13.43 -42.59 17.58
N VAL A 47 -13.85 -43.81 17.27
CA VAL A 47 -14.16 -44.26 15.90
C VAL A 47 -15.60 -44.73 15.86
N GLN A 48 -16.43 -44.12 15.03
CA GLN A 48 -17.84 -44.44 14.82
C GLN A 48 -18.04 -44.85 13.35
N ASP A 49 -17.99 -46.15 13.09
CA ASP A 49 -18.28 -46.77 11.78
C ASP A 49 -19.64 -47.48 11.77
N ASN A 50 -20.40 -47.35 12.85
CA ASN A 50 -21.70 -47.96 13.00
C ASN A 50 -22.79 -47.19 12.25
N VAL A 51 -23.98 -47.77 12.12
CA VAL A 51 -25.07 -47.20 11.30
C VAL A 51 -25.48 -45.82 11.81
N THR A 52 -25.79 -45.70 13.11
CA THR A 52 -26.33 -44.46 13.70
C THR A 52 -25.60 -44.10 14.98
N VAL A 53 -25.14 -42.87 15.10
CA VAL A 53 -24.66 -42.30 16.37
C VAL A 53 -25.55 -41.15 16.80
N SER A 54 -26.03 -41.21 18.04
CA SER A 54 -26.67 -40.09 18.72
C SER A 54 -25.73 -39.61 19.82
N LEU A 55 -25.27 -38.36 19.71
CA LEU A 55 -24.33 -37.77 20.68
C LEU A 55 -24.99 -37.39 22.02
N GLY A 56 -26.32 -37.24 22.05
CA GLY A 56 -27.06 -36.75 23.23
C GLY A 56 -26.75 -35.31 23.60
N ASP A 57 -27.30 -34.84 24.71
CA ASP A 57 -27.12 -33.46 25.19
C ASP A 57 -25.92 -33.32 26.14
N GLY A 58 -25.23 -34.43 26.40
CA GLY A 58 -24.05 -34.49 27.28
C GLY A 58 -22.77 -33.95 26.64
N ALA A 59 -21.75 -33.76 27.49
CA ALA A 59 -20.42 -33.35 27.06
C ALA A 59 -19.58 -34.56 26.64
N TRP A 60 -18.97 -34.48 25.46
CA TRP A 60 -17.97 -35.42 24.96
C TRP A 60 -16.59 -34.77 25.08
N THR A 61 -15.71 -35.36 25.87
CA THR A 61 -14.31 -34.94 26.01
C THR A 61 -13.41 -36.01 25.41
N ILE A 62 -12.74 -35.69 24.31
CA ILE A 62 -11.96 -36.64 23.52
C ILE A 62 -10.51 -36.13 23.50
N ALA A 63 -9.55 -36.97 23.90
CA ALA A 63 -8.13 -36.63 23.88
C ALA A 63 -7.40 -37.12 22.62
N GLY A 64 -7.98 -38.05 21.87
CA GLY A 64 -7.47 -38.52 20.58
C GLY A 64 -8.28 -38.00 19.39
N ASP A 65 -8.15 -38.68 18.26
CA ASP A 65 -8.93 -38.38 17.05
C ASP A 65 -10.41 -38.72 17.25
N PHE A 66 -11.28 -37.99 16.56
CA PHE A 66 -12.68 -38.33 16.43
C PHE A 66 -13.03 -38.58 14.97
N ASP A 67 -13.20 -39.85 14.63
CA ASP A 67 -13.63 -40.31 13.32
C ASP A 67 -15.08 -40.77 13.39
N CYS A 68 -15.97 -40.08 12.68
CA CYS A 68 -17.33 -40.52 12.44
C CYS A 68 -17.66 -40.60 10.94
N ALA A 69 -16.65 -40.67 10.07
CA ALA A 69 -16.83 -40.72 8.61
C ALA A 69 -17.68 -41.92 8.16
N GLY A 70 -17.64 -43.03 8.90
CA GLY A 70 -18.35 -44.26 8.58
C GLY A 70 -19.84 -44.27 8.92
N VAL A 71 -20.37 -43.25 9.63
CA VAL A 71 -21.78 -43.26 10.03
C VAL A 71 -22.73 -42.91 8.89
N THR A 72 -23.90 -43.54 8.89
CA THR A 72 -24.98 -43.17 7.95
C THR A 72 -25.93 -42.13 8.52
N THR A 73 -25.99 -41.99 9.84
CA THR A 73 -26.80 -40.98 10.54
C THR A 73 -26.05 -40.49 11.77
N LEU A 74 -25.83 -39.17 11.83
CA LEU A 74 -25.28 -38.46 12.97
C LEU A 74 -26.38 -37.58 13.58
N ASN A 75 -26.92 -37.99 14.72
CA ASN A 75 -27.79 -37.12 15.52
C ASN A 75 -26.91 -36.30 16.47
N ARG A 76 -26.70 -35.03 16.11
CA ARG A 76 -25.85 -34.13 16.89
C ARG A 76 -26.42 -33.79 18.28
N ASN A 77 -27.75 -33.78 18.41
CA ASN A 77 -28.47 -33.37 19.64
C ASN A 77 -27.94 -32.02 20.18
N ALA A 78 -28.14 -31.67 21.44
CA ALA A 78 -27.53 -30.47 22.03
C ALA A 78 -26.10 -30.73 22.56
N SER A 79 -25.35 -31.63 21.92
CA SER A 79 -24.03 -32.09 22.38
C SER A 79 -22.98 -30.99 22.42
N THR A 80 -21.99 -31.18 23.29
CA THR A 80 -20.71 -30.45 23.20
C THR A 80 -19.58 -31.45 22.99
N VAL A 81 -18.93 -31.41 21.83
CA VAL A 81 -17.76 -32.23 21.53
C VAL A 81 -16.50 -31.38 21.72
N THR A 82 -15.68 -31.75 22.69
CA THR A 82 -14.44 -31.07 23.07
C THR A 82 -13.24 -31.95 22.75
N MET A 83 -12.38 -31.49 21.87
CA MET A 83 -11.09 -32.11 21.58
C MET A 83 -10.00 -31.46 22.42
N THR A 84 -9.35 -32.29 23.25
CA THR A 84 -8.43 -31.86 24.32
C THR A 84 -7.01 -32.38 24.15
N GLY A 85 -6.78 -33.25 23.16
CA GLY A 85 -5.45 -33.73 22.84
C GLY A 85 -4.54 -32.61 22.35
N THR A 86 -3.23 -32.83 22.44
CA THR A 86 -2.23 -31.88 21.91
C THR A 86 -2.37 -31.68 20.41
N THR A 87 -2.60 -32.78 19.68
CA THR A 87 -2.79 -32.85 18.22
C THR A 87 -3.86 -33.89 17.95
N THR A 88 -4.96 -33.49 17.32
CA THR A 88 -6.09 -34.39 17.05
C THR A 88 -6.69 -34.12 15.68
N THR A 89 -7.39 -35.10 15.12
CA THR A 89 -8.12 -34.97 13.87
C THR A 89 -9.61 -35.22 14.09
N LEU A 90 -10.46 -34.35 13.55
CA LEU A 90 -11.89 -34.56 13.37
C LEU A 90 -12.15 -34.98 11.92
N THR A 91 -12.62 -36.20 11.73
CA THR A 91 -13.00 -36.75 10.43
C THR A 91 -14.49 -37.07 10.45
N ALA A 92 -15.23 -36.57 9.47
CA ALA A 92 -16.68 -36.65 9.45
C ALA A 92 -17.21 -36.61 8.01
N PRO A 93 -18.38 -37.19 7.73
CA PRO A 93 -18.95 -37.05 6.39
C PRO A 93 -19.28 -35.59 6.09
N SER A 94 -19.24 -35.17 4.82
CA SER A 94 -19.33 -33.75 4.43
C SER A 94 -20.67 -33.05 4.75
N TRP A 95 -21.69 -33.82 5.11
CA TRP A 95 -23.01 -33.35 5.55
C TRP A 95 -23.11 -33.27 7.08
N ALA A 96 -22.06 -33.65 7.81
CA ALA A 96 -22.06 -33.67 9.26
C ALA A 96 -22.29 -32.27 9.83
N SER A 97 -23.16 -32.23 10.82
CA SER A 97 -23.41 -31.03 11.61
C SER A 97 -23.21 -31.38 13.07
N PHE A 98 -22.50 -30.53 13.79
CA PHE A 98 -22.31 -30.63 15.23
C PHE A 98 -23.09 -29.53 15.93
N TYR A 99 -23.45 -29.71 17.19
CA TYR A 99 -24.07 -28.63 17.94
C TYR A 99 -22.97 -27.68 18.40
N TYR A 100 -22.21 -28.05 19.43
CA TYR A 100 -21.02 -27.31 19.84
C TYR A 100 -19.73 -28.11 19.65
N LEU A 101 -18.74 -27.47 19.04
CA LEU A 101 -17.36 -27.94 18.94
C LEU A 101 -16.44 -27.04 19.76
N ALA A 102 -15.52 -27.65 20.49
CA ALA A 102 -14.52 -26.94 21.27
C ALA A 102 -13.14 -27.57 21.10
N PHE A 103 -12.13 -26.77 20.75
CA PHE A 103 -10.75 -27.21 20.52
C PHE A 103 -9.80 -26.47 21.45
N SER A 104 -9.05 -27.22 22.26
CA SER A 104 -8.13 -26.64 23.27
C SER A 104 -6.65 -26.92 22.99
N GLY A 105 -6.33 -27.99 22.24
CA GLY A 105 -5.03 -28.18 21.61
C GLY A 105 -5.08 -27.85 20.12
N GLU A 106 -4.22 -28.48 19.32
CA GLU A 106 -4.28 -28.43 17.87
C GLU A 106 -5.28 -29.47 17.36
N THR A 107 -6.30 -29.02 16.62
CA THR A 107 -7.30 -29.89 16.02
C THR A 107 -7.40 -29.61 14.53
N ARG A 108 -7.11 -30.62 13.73
CA ARG A 108 -7.31 -30.60 12.28
C ARG A 108 -8.72 -31.07 11.92
N ILE A 109 -9.44 -30.28 11.14
CA ILE A 109 -10.71 -30.66 10.53
C ILE A 109 -10.40 -31.17 9.13
N ALA A 110 -10.52 -32.48 8.94
CA ALA A 110 -10.14 -33.16 7.72
C ALA A 110 -11.21 -33.15 6.61
N ASP A 111 -12.40 -32.63 6.90
CA ASP A 111 -13.56 -32.67 6.01
C ASP A 111 -14.35 -31.36 6.05
N PHE A 112 -15.38 -31.23 5.20
CA PHE A 112 -16.32 -30.12 5.27
C PHE A 112 -17.40 -30.40 6.33
N ILE A 113 -17.59 -29.53 7.32
CA ILE A 113 -18.61 -29.71 8.37
C ILE A 113 -19.35 -28.43 8.70
N THR A 114 -20.44 -28.54 9.47
CA THR A 114 -21.16 -27.40 10.04
C THR A 114 -21.26 -27.49 11.55
N CYS A 115 -21.42 -26.36 12.24
CA CYS A 115 -21.77 -26.37 13.65
C CYS A 115 -22.59 -25.15 14.09
N ASP A 116 -23.31 -25.26 15.21
CA ASP A 116 -23.99 -24.09 15.79
C ASP A 116 -22.98 -23.19 16.51
N ARG A 117 -21.97 -23.77 17.18
CA ARG A 117 -20.86 -22.99 17.74
C ARG A 117 -19.51 -23.71 17.59
N LEU A 118 -18.52 -22.96 17.14
CA LEU A 118 -17.11 -23.31 17.19
C LEU A 118 -16.41 -22.50 18.29
N THR A 119 -15.76 -23.15 19.25
CA THR A 119 -14.94 -22.50 20.27
C THR A 119 -13.49 -22.96 20.16
N VAL A 120 -12.57 -22.03 19.92
CA VAL A 120 -11.14 -22.32 19.73
C VAL A 120 -10.35 -21.62 20.81
N SER A 121 -9.62 -22.40 21.59
CA SER A 121 -8.68 -21.93 22.61
C SER A 121 -7.24 -22.40 22.36
N GLY A 122 -7.03 -23.28 21.38
CA GLY A 122 -5.74 -23.67 20.82
C GLY A 122 -5.69 -23.33 19.33
N THR A 123 -5.46 -24.33 18.48
CA THR A 123 -5.41 -24.16 17.03
C THR A 123 -6.48 -25.01 16.35
N CYS A 124 -7.22 -24.43 15.43
CA CYS A 124 -8.14 -25.12 14.53
C CYS A 124 -7.56 -25.06 13.11
N ASP A 125 -7.03 -26.18 12.61
CA ASP A 125 -6.49 -26.29 11.24
C ASP A 125 -7.57 -26.86 10.30
N ILE A 126 -8.05 -26.05 9.36
CA ILE A 126 -9.14 -26.41 8.45
C ILE A 126 -8.54 -26.85 7.11
N ASP A 127 -8.71 -28.11 6.72
CA ASP A 127 -8.28 -28.56 5.39
C ASP A 127 -9.26 -28.15 4.28
N PHE A 128 -10.56 -28.32 4.54
CA PHE A 128 -11.64 -28.12 3.57
C PHE A 128 -12.57 -26.98 3.96
N GLY A 129 -13.41 -27.16 5.00
CA GLY A 129 -14.28 -26.08 5.43
C GLY A 129 -15.08 -26.35 6.70
N ILE A 130 -15.38 -25.30 7.44
CA ILE A 130 -16.34 -25.33 8.54
C ILE A 130 -17.25 -24.10 8.46
N HIS A 131 -18.56 -24.32 8.48
CA HIS A 131 -19.53 -23.24 8.60
C HIS A 131 -20.12 -23.22 10.02
N ALA A 132 -20.06 -22.08 10.69
CA ALA A 132 -20.48 -21.95 12.08
C ALA A 132 -21.52 -20.83 12.24
N ALA A 133 -22.55 -21.05 13.05
CA ALA A 133 -23.51 -19.99 13.40
C ALA A 133 -22.97 -19.03 14.47
N ASP A 134 -22.04 -19.49 15.32
CA ASP A 134 -21.28 -18.69 16.28
C ASP A 134 -19.83 -19.15 16.32
N VAL A 135 -18.89 -18.21 16.35
CA VAL A 135 -17.45 -18.49 16.52
C VAL A 135 -16.92 -17.75 17.74
N ARG A 136 -16.07 -18.45 18.51
CA ARG A 136 -15.32 -17.90 19.63
C ARG A 136 -13.86 -18.24 19.50
N VAL A 137 -13.02 -17.22 19.35
CA VAL A 137 -11.57 -17.35 19.28
C VAL A 137 -10.96 -16.70 20.51
N ALA A 138 -10.38 -17.52 21.39
CA ALA A 138 -9.73 -17.04 22.61
C ALA A 138 -8.43 -16.29 22.31
N ALA A 139 -7.89 -15.60 23.31
CA ALA A 139 -6.58 -14.97 23.19
C ALA A 139 -5.50 -16.02 22.88
N ALA A 140 -4.61 -15.69 21.94
CA ALA A 140 -3.55 -16.57 21.41
C ALA A 140 -4.06 -17.86 20.72
N ALA A 141 -5.36 -17.99 20.47
CA ALA A 141 -5.92 -19.05 19.64
C ALA A 141 -5.89 -18.66 18.16
N ASP A 142 -5.88 -19.68 17.29
CA ASP A 142 -5.79 -19.50 15.84
C ASP A 142 -6.76 -20.41 15.09
N ILE A 143 -7.45 -19.86 14.10
CA ILE A 143 -8.20 -20.64 13.11
C ILE A 143 -7.46 -20.52 11.79
N THR A 144 -6.80 -21.59 11.37
CA THR A 144 -5.88 -21.61 10.22
C THR A 144 -6.26 -22.70 9.21
N GLY A 145 -5.37 -22.96 8.24
CA GLY A 145 -5.47 -24.08 7.30
C GLY A 145 -5.81 -23.69 5.88
N SER A 146 -5.77 -24.66 4.97
CA SER A 146 -5.99 -24.46 3.52
C SER A 146 -7.46 -24.31 3.12
N GLY A 147 -8.37 -24.54 4.05
CA GLY A 147 -9.82 -24.52 3.84
C GLY A 147 -10.49 -23.20 4.18
N GLU A 148 -11.81 -23.24 4.32
CA GLU A 148 -12.64 -22.06 4.58
C GLU A 148 -13.34 -22.06 5.94
N LEU A 149 -13.41 -20.88 6.56
CA LEU A 149 -14.36 -20.60 7.63
C LEU A 149 -15.54 -19.81 7.06
N GLY A 150 -16.77 -20.32 7.23
CA GLY A 150 -17.97 -19.69 6.70
C GLY A 150 -18.93 -19.19 7.78
N LEU A 151 -19.38 -17.94 7.62
CA LEU A 151 -20.36 -17.24 8.44
C LEU A 151 -21.51 -16.81 7.53
N PHE A 152 -22.69 -17.40 7.72
CA PHE A 152 -23.85 -17.21 6.84
C PHE A 152 -25.05 -16.69 7.61
N TRP A 153 -25.83 -15.80 7.00
CA TRP A 153 -27.17 -15.41 7.47
C TRP A 153 -27.20 -14.91 8.93
N GLY A 154 -26.38 -13.91 9.25
CA GLY A 154 -26.32 -13.34 10.60
C GLY A 154 -25.56 -14.23 11.59
N ALA A 155 -24.74 -15.17 11.10
CA ALA A 155 -23.77 -15.87 11.93
C ALA A 155 -22.89 -14.86 12.66
N THR A 156 -22.53 -15.19 13.89
CA THR A 156 -21.87 -14.25 14.80
C THR A 156 -20.44 -14.69 15.13
N ILE A 157 -19.60 -13.73 15.48
CA ILE A 157 -18.41 -14.00 16.26
C ILE A 157 -18.63 -13.35 17.62
N THR A 158 -18.94 -14.16 18.63
CA THR A 158 -19.22 -13.65 19.98
C THR A 158 -17.97 -13.43 20.82
N GLN A 159 -16.81 -13.90 20.36
CA GLN A 159 -15.51 -13.63 20.98
C GLN A 159 -14.41 -13.60 19.90
N MET A 160 -13.72 -12.48 19.77
CA MET A 160 -12.62 -12.29 18.82
C MET A 160 -11.37 -11.74 19.52
N ALA A 161 -10.64 -12.60 20.22
CA ALA A 161 -9.40 -12.22 20.93
C ALA A 161 -8.13 -12.85 20.33
N GLY A 162 -8.28 -13.82 19.42
CA GLY A 162 -7.18 -14.45 18.68
C GLY A 162 -7.16 -14.00 17.22
N VAL A 163 -6.71 -14.90 16.34
CA VAL A 163 -6.56 -14.65 14.91
C VAL A 163 -7.41 -15.64 14.11
N ILE A 164 -7.96 -15.18 12.98
CA ILE A 164 -8.53 -16.05 11.94
C ILE A 164 -7.64 -15.91 10.71
N ASP A 165 -6.85 -16.95 10.41
CA ASP A 165 -5.86 -17.05 9.34
C ASP A 165 -6.02 -18.34 8.50
N CYS A 166 -7.25 -18.64 8.08
CA CYS A 166 -7.51 -19.71 7.12
C CYS A 166 -7.42 -19.21 5.67
N ALA A 167 -7.34 -20.10 4.69
CA ALA A 167 -7.23 -19.68 3.29
C ALA A 167 -8.39 -18.77 2.83
N ARG A 168 -9.61 -19.00 3.35
CA ARG A 168 -10.80 -18.20 2.99
C ARG A 168 -11.71 -17.98 4.20
N LEU A 169 -11.94 -16.71 4.54
CA LEU A 169 -13.03 -16.31 5.43
C LEU A 169 -14.21 -15.82 4.60
N LEU A 170 -15.38 -16.46 4.75
CA LEU A 170 -16.60 -16.09 4.05
C LEU A 170 -17.61 -15.47 5.01
N ILE A 171 -17.96 -14.21 4.79
CA ILE A 171 -19.02 -13.47 5.49
C ILE A 171 -20.14 -13.25 4.47
N VAL A 172 -21.18 -14.07 4.56
CA VAL A 172 -22.15 -14.23 3.48
C VAL A 172 -23.54 -13.75 3.89
N ASN A 173 -24.13 -12.90 3.05
CA ASN A 173 -25.43 -12.27 3.24
C ASN A 173 -25.42 -11.29 4.43
N ASP A 174 -26.52 -11.26 5.19
CA ASP A 174 -26.76 -10.24 6.22
C ASP A 174 -25.85 -10.42 7.43
N HIS A 175 -25.18 -9.36 7.86
CA HIS A 175 -24.36 -9.32 9.07
C HIS A 175 -24.43 -7.90 9.67
N ASP A 176 -25.44 -7.67 10.50
CA ASP A 176 -25.69 -6.41 11.17
C ASP A 176 -25.14 -6.44 12.60
N GLN A 177 -23.94 -5.88 12.78
CA GLN A 177 -23.19 -5.88 14.05
C GLN A 177 -22.84 -7.28 14.57
N ASN A 178 -22.76 -8.28 13.70
CA ASN A 178 -22.47 -9.67 14.07
C ASN A 178 -20.96 -9.99 14.11
N ILE A 179 -20.14 -9.19 13.42
CA ILE A 179 -18.69 -9.38 13.29
C ILE A 179 -17.98 -8.26 14.08
N PRO A 180 -17.26 -8.56 15.17
CA PRO A 180 -16.58 -7.58 16.01
C PRO A 180 -15.24 -7.13 15.38
N PRO A 181 -14.67 -5.99 15.83
CA PRO A 181 -13.29 -5.62 15.49
C PRO A 181 -12.31 -6.71 15.93
N GLY A 182 -11.18 -6.82 15.23
CA GLY A 182 -10.19 -7.88 15.45
C GLY A 182 -9.27 -8.10 14.25
N ARG A 183 -8.47 -9.17 14.31
CA ARG A 183 -7.49 -9.53 13.28
C ARG A 183 -7.93 -10.74 12.45
N TYR A 184 -8.13 -10.51 11.16
CA TYR A 184 -8.63 -11.45 10.17
C TYR A 184 -7.56 -11.62 9.07
N ASP A 185 -6.54 -12.42 9.35
CA ASP A 185 -5.36 -12.60 8.49
C ASP A 185 -5.58 -13.52 7.29
N SER A 186 -6.75 -14.17 7.22
CA SER A 186 -7.12 -15.05 6.12
C SER A 186 -6.69 -14.51 4.75
N ALA A 187 -6.00 -15.35 3.98
CA ALA A 187 -5.42 -14.97 2.67
C ALA A 187 -6.44 -14.29 1.73
N LEU A 188 -7.72 -14.69 1.85
CA LEU A 188 -8.84 -14.02 1.21
C LEU A 188 -10.04 -13.93 2.15
N VAL A 189 -10.50 -12.70 2.42
CA VAL A 189 -11.76 -12.42 3.09
C VAL A 189 -12.81 -11.98 2.07
N ARG A 190 -13.99 -12.61 2.10
CA ARG A 190 -15.11 -12.25 1.24
C ARG A 190 -16.30 -11.79 2.07
N ILE A 191 -16.79 -10.59 1.79
CA ILE A 191 -18.01 -10.03 2.39
C ILE A 191 -19.00 -9.81 1.25
N TYR A 192 -20.06 -10.60 1.17
CA TYR A 192 -20.92 -10.53 -0.02
C TYR A 192 -22.37 -10.93 0.17
N ASN A 193 -23.22 -10.37 -0.68
CA ASN A 193 -24.60 -10.81 -0.88
C ASN A 193 -24.70 -11.61 -2.19
N SER A 194 -25.38 -12.76 -2.13
CA SER A 194 -25.66 -13.59 -3.31
C SER A 194 -27.14 -13.93 -3.48
N VAL A 195 -28.03 -13.19 -2.82
CA VAL A 195 -29.47 -13.48 -2.79
C VAL A 195 -30.32 -12.29 -3.25
N GLY A 196 -31.60 -12.54 -3.49
CA GLY A 196 -32.59 -11.52 -3.90
C GLY A 196 -33.25 -10.77 -2.74
N ALA A 197 -32.52 -10.53 -1.64
CA ALA A 197 -33.00 -9.77 -0.49
C ALA A 197 -32.11 -8.53 -0.23
N ASN A 198 -32.71 -7.45 0.26
CA ASN A 198 -31.96 -6.28 0.70
C ASN A 198 -31.29 -6.59 2.03
N LEU A 199 -29.97 -6.51 2.08
CA LEU A 199 -29.18 -6.92 3.24
C LEU A 199 -28.12 -5.88 3.59
N THR A 200 -27.60 -5.96 4.81
CA THR A 200 -26.60 -5.03 5.33
C THR A 200 -25.41 -5.78 5.92
N PHE A 201 -24.21 -5.32 5.62
CA PHE A 201 -23.04 -5.53 6.47
C PHE A 201 -22.81 -4.24 7.28
N ARG A 202 -23.02 -4.32 8.60
CA ARG A 202 -22.74 -3.23 9.52
C ARG A 202 -21.65 -3.67 10.50
N PRO A 203 -20.42 -3.16 10.38
CA PRO A 203 -19.38 -3.43 11.38
C PRO A 203 -19.79 -2.85 12.74
N GLN A 204 -19.22 -3.40 13.82
CA GLN A 204 -19.19 -2.75 15.13
C GLN A 204 -18.12 -1.64 15.14
N ALA A 205 -18.13 -0.77 16.14
CA ALA A 205 -17.08 0.22 16.31
C ALA A 205 -15.75 -0.45 16.70
N GLY A 206 -14.64 0.08 16.20
CA GLY A 206 -13.29 -0.40 16.46
C GLY A 206 -12.51 -0.72 15.18
N THR A 207 -11.33 -1.32 15.36
CA THR A 207 -10.38 -1.57 14.26
C THR A 207 -10.48 -3.00 13.74
N TYR A 208 -10.66 -3.13 12.43
CA TYR A 208 -10.62 -4.38 11.68
C TYR A 208 -9.30 -4.44 10.91
N THR A 209 -8.45 -5.41 11.23
CA THR A 209 -7.20 -5.64 10.50
C THR A 209 -7.34 -6.86 9.61
N PHE A 210 -7.11 -6.68 8.32
CA PHE A 210 -7.12 -7.73 7.31
C PHE A 210 -5.71 -7.96 6.77
N GLY A 211 -5.13 -9.12 7.09
CA GLY A 211 -3.80 -9.52 6.61
C GLY A 211 -3.78 -9.89 5.12
N GLY A 212 -4.86 -10.53 4.64
CA GLY A 212 -5.03 -10.94 3.24
C GLY A 212 -5.82 -9.97 2.38
N ASN A 213 -6.18 -10.42 1.18
CA ASN A 213 -7.03 -9.65 0.27
C ASN A 213 -8.48 -9.62 0.76
N VAL A 214 -9.17 -8.51 0.55
CA VAL A 214 -10.59 -8.34 0.86
C VAL A 214 -11.39 -8.08 -0.40
N GLU A 215 -12.37 -8.93 -0.66
CA GLU A 215 -13.35 -8.78 -1.73
C GLU A 215 -14.72 -8.51 -1.13
N ILE A 216 -15.29 -7.34 -1.45
CA ILE A 216 -16.64 -6.97 -1.05
C ILE A 216 -17.50 -6.91 -2.30
N PHE A 217 -18.55 -7.72 -2.38
CA PHE A 217 -19.31 -7.78 -3.62
C PHE A 217 -20.78 -8.11 -3.49
N ASN A 218 -21.54 -7.76 -4.52
CA ASN A 218 -22.93 -8.16 -4.66
C ASN A 218 -23.14 -8.91 -5.98
N THR A 219 -23.57 -10.17 -5.89
CA THR A 219 -24.06 -10.96 -7.04
C THR A 219 -25.57 -11.16 -7.00
N GLY A 220 -26.23 -10.72 -5.92
CA GLY A 220 -27.66 -10.78 -5.71
C GLY A 220 -28.46 -9.82 -6.58
N ASN A 221 -29.77 -10.04 -6.64
CA ASN A 221 -30.70 -9.19 -7.41
C ASN A 221 -31.29 -8.04 -6.57
N ALA A 222 -30.80 -7.85 -5.35
CA ALA A 222 -31.28 -6.88 -4.39
C ALA A 222 -30.11 -6.13 -3.76
N ASP A 223 -30.40 -5.03 -3.06
CA ASP A 223 -29.37 -4.10 -2.61
C ASP A 223 -28.55 -4.68 -1.45
N TYR A 224 -27.24 -4.44 -1.48
CA TYR A 224 -26.33 -4.77 -0.39
C TYR A 224 -25.66 -3.49 0.11
N LEU A 225 -25.89 -3.19 1.39
CA LEU A 225 -25.40 -2.00 2.05
C LEU A 225 -24.18 -2.33 2.92
N ILE A 226 -23.08 -1.64 2.72
CA ILE A 226 -21.95 -1.56 3.66
C ILE A 226 -22.14 -0.27 4.47
N ASP A 227 -22.51 -0.40 5.74
CA ASP A 227 -22.91 0.70 6.61
C ASP A 227 -21.82 1.02 7.64
N ASN A 228 -20.85 1.84 7.25
CA ASN A 228 -19.82 2.33 8.16
C ASN A 228 -20.27 3.57 8.94
N ALA A 229 -21.28 4.29 8.43
CA ALA A 229 -21.80 5.52 9.01
C ALA A 229 -22.38 5.38 10.41
N THR A 230 -22.84 4.18 10.77
CA THR A 230 -23.49 3.96 12.06
C THR A 230 -22.49 3.86 13.22
N ASN A 231 -21.31 3.29 12.97
CA ASN A 231 -20.38 2.88 14.04
C ASN A 231 -18.94 3.35 13.84
N ASP A 232 -18.63 4.03 12.73
CA ASP A 232 -17.31 4.63 12.45
C ASP A 232 -16.15 3.63 12.62
N ALA A 233 -16.27 2.46 12.00
CA ALA A 233 -15.24 1.45 12.03
C ALA A 233 -13.96 1.91 11.32
N ASP A 234 -12.81 1.54 11.89
CA ASP A 234 -11.51 1.70 11.25
C ASP A 234 -11.12 0.40 10.55
N TYR A 235 -10.60 0.51 9.34
CA TYR A 235 -10.13 -0.62 8.55
C TYR A 235 -8.65 -0.50 8.25
N VAL A 236 -7.90 -1.57 8.50
CA VAL A 236 -6.50 -1.73 8.13
C VAL A 236 -6.40 -2.87 7.11
N PHE A 237 -6.03 -2.56 5.89
CA PHE A 237 -5.86 -3.52 4.80
C PHE A 237 -4.37 -3.70 4.48
N GLU A 238 -3.83 -4.88 4.80
CA GLU A 238 -2.47 -5.29 4.43
C GLU A 238 -2.42 -5.96 3.03
N GLY A 239 -3.59 -6.43 2.53
CA GLY A 239 -3.79 -6.94 1.17
C GLY A 239 -4.81 -6.13 0.36
N SER A 240 -5.02 -6.47 -0.91
CA SER A 240 -5.85 -5.68 -1.84
C SER A 240 -7.30 -5.57 -1.38
N LEU A 241 -7.93 -4.42 -1.60
CA LEU A 241 -9.38 -4.21 -1.42
C LEU A 241 -10.05 -4.10 -2.78
N THR A 242 -11.07 -4.92 -3.04
CA THR A 242 -11.87 -4.84 -4.27
C THR A 242 -13.37 -4.82 -3.97
N LEU A 243 -14.04 -3.75 -4.37
CA LEU A 243 -15.49 -3.67 -4.44
C LEU A 243 -15.98 -4.01 -5.84
N SER A 244 -17.00 -4.86 -5.95
CA SER A 244 -17.64 -5.17 -7.24
C SER A 244 -19.14 -5.44 -7.12
N ASN A 245 -19.88 -5.11 -8.18
CA ASN A 245 -21.30 -5.42 -8.28
C ASN A 245 -21.58 -6.05 -9.63
N THR A 246 -21.89 -7.34 -9.66
CA THR A 246 -22.24 -8.07 -10.89
C THR A 246 -23.67 -8.57 -10.87
N GLY A 247 -24.39 -8.36 -9.76
CA GLY A 247 -25.78 -8.71 -9.60
C GLY A 247 -26.75 -7.69 -10.22
N GLY A 248 -28.05 -7.96 -10.09
CA GLY A 248 -29.10 -7.04 -10.52
C GLY A 248 -29.40 -5.92 -9.52
N GLY A 249 -29.00 -6.07 -8.25
CA GLY A 249 -29.12 -5.04 -7.22
C GLY A 249 -27.95 -4.03 -7.24
N THR A 250 -27.84 -3.23 -6.19
CA THR A 250 -26.71 -2.31 -5.99
C THR A 250 -25.80 -2.75 -4.85
N LEU A 251 -24.51 -2.43 -4.93
CA LEU A 251 -23.60 -2.44 -3.78
C LEU A 251 -23.37 -0.98 -3.38
N THR A 252 -23.76 -0.61 -2.17
CA THR A 252 -23.62 0.76 -1.66
C THR A 252 -22.68 0.80 -0.47
N TRP A 253 -21.66 1.65 -0.53
CA TRP A 253 -20.81 2.00 0.60
C TRP A 253 -21.28 3.31 1.22
N THR A 254 -21.68 3.28 2.49
CA THR A 254 -22.01 4.50 3.23
C THR A 254 -20.87 4.83 4.17
N LYS A 255 -20.12 5.88 3.85
CA LYS A 255 -18.97 6.28 4.67
C LYS A 255 -19.36 6.63 6.10
N GLY A 256 -18.51 6.24 7.05
CA GLY A 256 -18.47 6.84 8.38
C GLY A 256 -17.43 7.96 8.48
N ASP A 257 -16.99 8.18 9.72
CA ASP A 257 -15.91 9.09 10.11
C ASP A 257 -14.65 8.34 10.61
N GLY A 258 -14.62 7.01 10.47
CA GLY A 258 -13.42 6.18 10.66
C GLY A 258 -12.37 6.38 9.57
N THR A 259 -11.48 5.40 9.39
CA THR A 259 -10.36 5.47 8.43
C THR A 259 -10.21 4.20 7.60
N LEU A 260 -9.76 4.33 6.35
CA LEU A 260 -9.25 3.22 5.53
C LEU A 260 -7.73 3.35 5.43
N THR A 261 -7.03 2.55 6.22
CA THR A 261 -5.57 2.48 6.24
C THR A 261 -5.10 1.33 5.35
N PHE A 262 -4.28 1.63 4.36
CA PHE A 262 -3.60 0.64 3.52
C PHE A 262 -2.15 0.53 3.96
N SER A 263 -1.80 -0.63 4.52
CA SER A 263 -0.50 -0.92 5.09
C SER A 263 0.05 -2.25 4.54
N GLY A 264 1.02 -2.88 5.22
CA GLY A 264 1.54 -4.22 4.88
C GLY A 264 2.74 -4.19 3.93
N ALA A 265 3.94 -4.46 4.47
CA ALA A 265 5.26 -4.33 3.84
C ALA A 265 5.59 -5.34 2.71
N GLY A 266 4.58 -5.83 1.99
CA GLY A 266 4.77 -6.68 0.83
C GLY A 266 5.42 -5.93 -0.34
N ALA A 267 6.10 -6.64 -1.24
CA ALA A 267 6.55 -6.05 -2.50
C ALA A 267 5.46 -6.12 -3.57
N GLY A 268 5.45 -5.18 -4.52
CA GLY A 268 4.56 -5.20 -5.68
C GLY A 268 3.46 -4.16 -5.63
N THR A 269 2.26 -4.52 -6.09
CA THR A 269 1.11 -3.59 -6.19
C THR A 269 -0.09 -4.15 -5.43
N GLN A 270 -0.63 -3.36 -4.51
CA GLN A 270 -1.90 -3.61 -3.85
C GLN A 270 -3.00 -2.85 -4.59
N SER A 271 -4.08 -3.54 -4.94
CA SER A 271 -5.20 -2.93 -5.67
C SER A 271 -6.22 -2.34 -4.70
N LEU A 272 -6.65 -1.10 -4.96
CA LEU A 272 -7.65 -0.36 -4.21
C LEU A 272 -8.83 -0.05 -5.16
N GLY A 273 -9.88 -0.87 -5.10
CA GLY A 273 -11.07 -0.73 -5.93
C GLY A 273 -12.30 -0.34 -5.11
N PHE A 274 -12.80 0.89 -5.29
CA PHE A 274 -13.90 1.44 -4.49
C PHE A 274 -15.26 1.50 -5.19
N LEU A 275 -15.37 1.07 -6.45
CA LEU A 275 -16.62 1.08 -7.22
C LEU A 275 -17.29 2.47 -7.29
N GLY A 276 -16.51 3.55 -7.36
CA GLY A 276 -17.02 4.93 -7.41
C GLY A 276 -17.55 5.46 -6.07
N SER A 277 -17.32 4.73 -4.97
CA SER A 277 -17.85 5.07 -3.66
C SER A 277 -17.29 6.37 -3.07
N ASN A 278 -18.08 6.97 -2.19
CA ASN A 278 -17.62 7.97 -1.23
C ASN A 278 -17.20 7.26 0.05
N VAL A 279 -15.92 7.28 0.36
CA VAL A 279 -15.30 6.55 1.46
C VAL A 279 -14.78 7.49 2.55
N GLU A 280 -14.33 6.89 3.63
CA GLU A 280 -13.69 7.52 4.78
C GLU A 280 -12.38 8.23 4.40
N ALA A 281 -11.61 8.72 5.38
CA ALA A 281 -10.27 9.20 5.10
C ALA A 281 -9.37 8.04 4.62
N LEU A 282 -8.63 8.26 3.54
CA LEU A 282 -7.65 7.31 3.02
C LEU A 282 -6.29 7.59 3.66
N VAL A 283 -5.70 6.56 4.25
CA VAL A 283 -4.36 6.59 4.82
C VAL A 283 -3.50 5.55 4.13
N ILE A 284 -2.38 5.97 3.57
CA ILE A 284 -1.35 5.11 2.98
C ILE A 284 -0.16 5.13 3.92
N ASP A 285 0.13 3.97 4.52
CA ASP A 285 1.16 3.83 5.56
C ASP A 285 1.94 2.53 5.32
N ASP A 286 2.66 2.48 4.19
CA ASP A 286 3.49 1.34 3.84
C ASP A 286 4.57 1.68 2.80
N ALA A 287 5.83 1.61 3.19
CA ALA A 287 7.01 1.76 2.33
C ALA A 287 7.21 0.64 1.28
N GLY A 288 6.50 -0.49 1.39
CA GLY A 288 6.71 -1.68 0.56
C GLY A 288 6.00 -1.66 -0.79
N ALA A 289 4.67 -1.78 -0.79
CA ALA A 289 3.88 -1.98 -2.01
C ALA A 289 3.30 -0.66 -2.52
N VAL A 290 3.22 -0.53 -3.86
CA VAL A 290 2.46 0.54 -4.50
C VAL A 290 0.97 0.31 -4.23
N LYS A 291 0.31 1.27 -3.56
CA LYS A 291 -1.13 1.25 -3.30
C LYS A 291 -1.83 1.93 -4.47
N GLN A 292 -2.44 1.14 -5.34
CA GLN A 292 -2.89 1.60 -6.65
C GLN A 292 -4.42 1.60 -6.77
N LEU A 293 -5.00 2.74 -7.14
CA LEU A 293 -6.42 2.80 -7.48
C LEU A 293 -6.75 1.95 -8.72
N THR A 294 -7.90 1.28 -8.69
CA THR A 294 -8.38 0.43 -9.78
C THR A 294 -9.88 0.58 -10.02
N GLY A 295 -10.30 0.31 -11.26
CA GLY A 295 -11.72 0.24 -11.66
C GLY A 295 -12.39 1.59 -11.91
N SER A 296 -12.33 2.52 -10.95
CA SER A 296 -13.11 3.76 -10.97
C SER A 296 -12.49 4.87 -10.12
N ALA A 297 -12.99 6.10 -10.31
CA ALA A 297 -12.74 7.23 -9.42
C ALA A 297 -13.12 6.93 -7.96
N VAL A 298 -12.59 7.73 -7.03
CA VAL A 298 -12.93 7.66 -5.60
C VAL A 298 -13.21 9.06 -5.05
N THR A 299 -14.19 9.16 -4.15
CA THR A 299 -14.35 10.32 -3.26
C THR A 299 -13.96 9.91 -1.86
N CYS A 300 -13.14 10.70 -1.17
CA CYS A 300 -12.73 10.42 0.21
C CYS A 300 -12.81 11.66 1.10
N ALA A 301 -12.83 11.47 2.42
CA ALA A 301 -12.92 12.56 3.39
C ALA A 301 -11.58 13.27 3.67
N GLY A 302 -10.48 12.65 3.27
CA GLY A 302 -9.11 13.12 3.45
C GLY A 302 -8.15 12.14 2.78
N LEU A 303 -6.93 12.59 2.47
CA LEU A 303 -5.88 11.75 1.90
C LEU A 303 -4.58 12.01 2.67
N THR A 304 -4.05 10.98 3.30
CA THR A 304 -2.75 11.02 3.99
C THR A 304 -1.87 9.93 3.41
N VAL A 305 -0.68 10.30 2.92
CA VAL A 305 0.38 9.38 2.52
C VAL A 305 1.52 9.56 3.49
N THR A 306 1.54 8.74 4.54
CA THR A 306 2.56 8.78 5.60
C THR A 306 3.88 8.23 5.10
N ASP A 307 3.84 7.14 4.33
CA ASP A 307 5.01 6.48 3.74
C ASP A 307 4.59 5.69 2.50
N GLY A 308 5.56 5.37 1.65
CA GLY A 308 5.38 4.59 0.42
C GLY A 308 4.72 5.33 -0.73
N THR A 309 4.13 4.56 -1.64
CA THR A 309 3.62 5.08 -2.91
C THR A 309 2.12 4.89 -3.05
N PHE A 310 1.38 6.00 -3.20
CA PHE A 310 -0.01 6.01 -3.62
C PHE A 310 -0.13 6.33 -5.11
N SER A 311 -0.62 5.38 -5.91
CA SER A 311 -0.78 5.56 -7.35
C SER A 311 -2.25 5.74 -7.73
N LEU A 312 -2.57 6.92 -8.29
CA LEU A 312 -3.92 7.19 -8.78
C LEU A 312 -4.23 6.43 -10.06
N ASN A 313 -3.21 6.03 -10.82
CA ASN A 313 -3.34 5.11 -11.95
C ASN A 313 -4.38 5.57 -13.00
N GLY A 314 -4.51 6.88 -13.22
CA GLY A 314 -5.47 7.47 -14.15
C GLY A 314 -6.89 7.59 -13.59
N GLN A 315 -7.12 7.27 -12.32
CA GLN A 315 -8.41 7.45 -11.66
C GLN A 315 -8.54 8.86 -11.08
N ASN A 316 -9.73 9.43 -11.19
CA ASN A 316 -10.03 10.71 -10.58
C ASN A 316 -10.16 10.57 -9.06
N VAL A 317 -9.71 11.60 -8.33
CA VAL A 317 -9.87 11.68 -6.87
C VAL A 317 -10.62 12.95 -6.52
N THR A 318 -11.63 12.80 -5.67
CA THR A 318 -12.35 13.92 -5.07
C THR A 318 -12.13 13.92 -3.56
N LEU A 319 -11.66 15.05 -3.02
CA LEU A 319 -11.74 15.31 -1.58
C LEU A 319 -13.08 15.97 -1.26
N SER A 320 -13.84 15.32 -0.40
CA SER A 320 -15.10 15.87 0.14
C SER A 320 -14.87 16.79 1.34
N ALA A 321 -13.73 16.65 2.02
CA ALA A 321 -13.26 17.47 3.12
C ALA A 321 -11.73 17.33 3.25
N GLY A 322 -11.13 18.05 4.22
CA GLY A 322 -9.74 17.89 4.61
C GLY A 322 -8.71 18.48 3.63
N THR A 323 -7.45 18.12 3.86
CA THR A 323 -6.28 18.46 3.02
C THR A 323 -5.58 17.17 2.59
N VAL A 324 -4.69 17.27 1.61
CA VAL A 324 -3.72 16.22 1.32
C VAL A 324 -2.51 16.41 2.23
N ILE A 325 -2.07 15.33 2.86
CA ILE A 325 -0.78 15.24 3.55
C ILE A 325 0.05 14.21 2.80
N ASN A 326 1.28 14.54 2.42
CA ASN A 326 2.14 13.67 1.65
C ASN A 326 3.57 13.70 2.21
N ASP A 327 3.88 12.74 3.08
CA ASP A 327 5.25 12.47 3.54
C ASP A 327 5.94 11.39 2.69
N GLY A 328 5.17 10.62 1.91
CA GLY A 328 5.65 9.61 0.96
C GLY A 328 5.67 10.10 -0.50
N GLU A 329 5.09 9.30 -1.39
CA GLU A 329 5.04 9.57 -2.82
C GLU A 329 3.63 9.39 -3.42
N ILE A 330 3.17 10.35 -4.21
CA ILE A 330 1.92 10.27 -4.99
C ILE A 330 2.26 10.15 -6.48
N HIS A 331 1.79 9.09 -7.14
CA HIS A 331 1.93 8.91 -8.58
C HIS A 331 0.68 9.39 -9.34
N LEU A 332 0.91 10.27 -10.30
CA LEU A 332 -0.04 10.76 -11.27
C LEU A 332 0.37 10.32 -12.68
N ARG A 333 -0.60 9.96 -13.52
CA ARG A 333 -0.37 9.79 -14.95
C ARG A 333 -0.42 11.13 -15.68
N GLY A 334 -1.20 12.08 -15.18
CA GLY A 334 -1.40 13.42 -15.72
C GLY A 334 -2.79 13.65 -16.32
N ASP A 335 -3.52 12.59 -16.67
CA ASP A 335 -4.90 12.63 -17.18
C ASP A 335 -5.98 12.59 -16.07
N GLU A 336 -5.58 12.50 -14.80
CA GLU A 336 -6.51 12.52 -13.67
C GLU A 336 -7.19 13.88 -13.48
N THR A 337 -8.42 13.88 -12.99
CA THR A 337 -9.11 15.06 -12.45
C THR A 337 -9.07 15.01 -10.93
N LEU A 338 -8.51 16.05 -10.32
CA LEU A 338 -8.45 16.25 -8.87
C LEU A 338 -9.49 17.28 -8.47
N THR A 339 -10.50 16.89 -7.70
CA THR A 339 -11.61 17.78 -7.28
C THR A 339 -11.55 18.02 -5.79
N GLY A 340 -11.69 19.27 -5.35
CA GLY A 340 -11.58 19.64 -3.94
C GLY A 340 -10.15 19.60 -3.37
N ILE A 341 -9.16 19.28 -4.20
CA ILE A 341 -7.73 19.26 -3.85
C ILE A 341 -7.11 20.58 -4.30
N THR A 342 -6.61 21.37 -3.34
CA THR A 342 -6.00 22.68 -3.61
C THR A 342 -4.47 22.65 -3.68
N ASN A 343 -3.82 21.60 -3.17
CA ASN A 343 -2.41 21.27 -3.33
C ASN A 343 -2.20 19.77 -3.03
N LEU A 344 -1.01 19.24 -3.31
CA LEU A 344 -0.60 17.86 -2.98
C LEU A 344 0.52 17.83 -1.94
N ASP A 345 0.43 18.73 -0.95
CA ASP A 345 1.48 19.03 0.02
C ASP A 345 2.70 19.77 -0.58
N THR A 346 3.07 20.88 0.07
CA THR A 346 4.23 21.70 -0.31
C THR A 346 5.32 21.69 0.76
N ASP A 347 5.09 21.00 1.88
CA ASP A 347 5.99 20.97 3.02
C ASP A 347 6.86 19.70 3.03
N SER A 348 6.36 18.59 2.49
CA SER A 348 7.06 17.30 2.41
C SER A 348 6.64 16.44 1.19
N GLY A 349 7.29 15.29 1.05
CA GLY A 349 6.95 14.25 0.07
C GLY A 349 7.26 14.57 -1.39
N THR A 350 6.93 13.61 -2.24
CA THR A 350 7.15 13.67 -3.70
C THR A 350 5.84 13.47 -4.46
N VAL A 351 5.66 14.24 -5.53
CA VAL A 351 4.67 13.93 -6.57
C VAL A 351 5.41 13.49 -7.83
N ALA A 352 5.10 12.29 -8.32
CA ALA A 352 5.69 11.74 -9.51
C ALA A 352 4.69 11.66 -10.67
N TYR A 353 5.08 12.18 -11.83
CA TYR A 353 4.38 12.01 -13.08
C TYR A 353 4.94 10.80 -13.84
N VAL A 354 4.18 9.70 -13.85
CA VAL A 354 4.61 8.40 -14.39
C VAL A 354 4.03 8.08 -15.77
N GLY A 355 3.09 8.89 -16.24
CA GLY A 355 2.50 8.75 -17.58
C GLY A 355 1.75 7.43 -17.79
N ARG A 356 1.47 7.13 -19.06
CA ARG A 356 0.79 5.88 -19.48
C ARG A 356 1.70 4.95 -20.27
N ASN A 357 3.00 5.25 -20.32
CA ASN A 357 3.93 4.64 -21.27
C ASN A 357 3.46 4.78 -22.74
N LEU A 358 2.94 5.96 -23.08
CA LEU A 358 2.54 6.34 -24.44
C LEU A 358 3.29 7.59 -24.92
N THR A 359 3.39 7.76 -26.24
CA THR A 359 3.86 9.03 -26.83
C THR A 359 2.69 9.99 -26.91
N GLU A 360 2.65 10.93 -25.98
CA GLU A 360 1.56 11.88 -25.83
C GLU A 360 2.02 13.13 -25.09
N THR A 361 1.11 14.12 -24.97
CA THR A 361 1.34 15.29 -24.15
C THR A 361 0.28 15.36 -23.06
N LEU A 362 0.72 15.37 -21.81
CA LEU A 362 -0.13 15.50 -20.63
C LEU A 362 0.22 16.78 -19.87
N ALA A 363 -0.75 17.34 -19.18
CA ALA A 363 -0.54 18.58 -18.42
C ALA A 363 -0.11 18.27 -16.98
N ILE A 364 0.92 18.97 -16.50
CA ILE A 364 1.20 19.06 -15.07
C ILE A 364 0.10 19.90 -14.42
N LYS A 365 -0.36 19.47 -13.24
CA LYS A 365 -1.41 20.19 -12.50
C LYS A 365 -0.81 21.45 -11.88
N ASP A 366 -1.62 22.50 -11.81
CA ASP A 366 -1.28 23.79 -11.22
C ASP A 366 -2.10 23.99 -9.96
N PHE A 367 -1.43 24.36 -8.87
CA PHE A 367 -2.01 24.65 -7.56
C PHE A 367 -1.68 26.08 -7.09
N GLY A 368 -1.12 26.91 -7.98
CA GLY A 368 -0.93 28.34 -7.75
C GLY A 368 0.54 28.75 -7.73
N ALA A 369 1.02 29.25 -6.59
CA ALA A 369 2.38 29.79 -6.49
C ALA A 369 3.44 28.74 -6.09
N SER A 370 3.02 27.72 -5.35
CA SER A 370 3.82 26.56 -4.95
C SER A 370 2.96 25.34 -5.21
N ASP A 371 3.41 24.49 -6.13
CA ASP A 371 2.62 23.37 -6.64
C ASP A 371 2.90 22.08 -5.86
N TYR A 372 4.19 21.83 -5.61
CA TYR A 372 4.68 20.60 -4.99
C TYR A 372 5.84 20.92 -4.05
N HIS A 373 6.11 20.00 -3.10
CA HIS A 373 7.42 19.94 -2.46
C HIS A 373 8.46 19.42 -3.46
N HIS A 374 8.59 18.10 -3.64
CA HIS A 374 9.40 17.51 -4.72
C HIS A 374 8.53 17.14 -5.93
N LEU A 375 9.06 17.36 -7.14
CA LEU A 375 8.47 16.89 -8.40
C LEU A 375 9.41 15.91 -9.09
N THR A 376 8.88 14.75 -9.46
CA THR A 376 9.57 13.75 -10.27
C THR A 376 8.85 13.52 -11.59
N ILE A 377 9.57 13.50 -12.70
CA ILE A 377 9.09 13.01 -14.00
C ILE A 377 9.72 11.64 -14.27
N ALA A 378 8.89 10.61 -14.35
CA ALA A 378 9.33 9.20 -14.34
C ALA A 378 8.54 8.30 -15.31
N ASP A 379 8.18 8.80 -16.50
CA ASP A 379 7.59 7.94 -17.55
C ASP A 379 8.62 6.91 -18.04
N SER A 380 8.35 5.64 -17.74
CA SER A 380 9.31 4.52 -17.86
C SER A 380 9.59 4.03 -19.29
N GLY A 381 9.06 4.70 -20.31
CA GLY A 381 9.38 4.38 -21.70
C GLY A 381 8.37 4.82 -22.77
N GLY A 382 7.33 5.58 -22.42
CA GLY A 382 6.31 6.04 -23.37
C GLY A 382 6.74 7.19 -24.29
N GLY A 383 7.68 8.02 -23.82
CA GLY A 383 7.97 9.30 -24.47
C GLY A 383 6.86 10.32 -24.21
N THR A 384 6.21 10.24 -23.05
CA THR A 384 5.24 11.25 -22.63
C THR A 384 5.94 12.58 -22.36
N THR A 385 5.42 13.65 -22.95
CA THR A 385 5.78 15.04 -22.63
C THR A 385 4.81 15.57 -21.58
N PHE A 386 5.31 15.94 -20.41
CA PHE A 386 4.56 16.60 -19.35
C PHE A 386 4.72 18.12 -19.50
N ALA A 387 3.70 18.76 -20.05
CA ALA A 387 3.70 20.19 -20.36
C ALA A 387 3.14 21.02 -19.20
N LEU A 388 3.80 22.14 -18.91
CA LEU A 388 3.30 23.14 -17.97
C LEU A 388 2.15 23.94 -18.58
N GLY A 389 1.05 24.06 -17.84
CA GLY A 389 -0.07 24.96 -18.15
C GLY A 389 0.01 26.33 -17.45
N ALA A 390 0.87 26.45 -16.43
CA ALA A 390 1.11 27.64 -15.62
C ALA A 390 2.58 27.65 -15.13
N ALA A 391 2.97 28.69 -14.39
CA ALA A 391 4.30 28.72 -13.77
C ALA A 391 4.40 27.62 -12.70
N LEU A 392 5.51 26.88 -12.68
CA LEU A 392 5.77 25.80 -11.73
C LEU A 392 6.60 26.30 -10.54
N GLY A 393 6.07 26.16 -9.33
CA GLY A 393 6.76 26.45 -8.07
C GLY A 393 7.03 25.16 -7.27
N LEU A 394 8.29 24.92 -6.92
CA LEU A 394 8.72 23.76 -6.15
C LEU A 394 9.42 24.20 -4.85
N ALA A 395 8.97 23.65 -3.71
CA ALA A 395 9.62 23.86 -2.42
C ALA A 395 10.82 22.91 -2.17
N GLY A 396 11.00 21.92 -3.04
CA GLY A 396 12.12 20.99 -3.07
C GLY A 396 12.69 20.82 -4.48
N ASP A 397 13.11 19.60 -4.75
CA ASP A 397 13.85 19.20 -5.95
C ASP A 397 12.95 19.00 -7.18
N CYS A 398 13.53 19.20 -8.36
CA CYS A 398 12.98 18.75 -9.63
C CYS A 398 13.84 17.62 -10.19
N THR A 399 13.27 16.43 -10.28
CA THR A 399 13.94 15.22 -10.77
C THR A 399 13.31 14.74 -12.07
N ILE A 400 14.12 14.40 -13.07
CA ILE A 400 13.68 13.85 -14.36
C ILE A 400 14.46 12.57 -14.61
N THR A 401 13.81 11.44 -14.37
CA THR A 401 14.36 10.08 -14.54
C THR A 401 13.78 9.37 -15.76
N GLY A 402 12.65 9.84 -16.28
CA GLY A 402 11.99 9.36 -17.49
C GLY A 402 11.15 10.47 -18.14
N GLY A 403 10.57 10.18 -19.31
CA GLY A 403 9.76 11.15 -20.06
C GLY A 403 10.46 12.47 -20.43
N GLU A 404 9.65 13.52 -20.64
CA GLU A 404 10.10 14.88 -20.93
C GLU A 404 9.27 15.89 -20.11
N LEU A 405 9.93 16.81 -19.39
CA LEU A 405 9.32 18.01 -18.84
C LEU A 405 9.35 19.14 -19.89
N SER A 406 8.21 19.75 -20.20
CA SER A 406 8.12 20.86 -21.16
C SER A 406 7.60 22.14 -20.52
N ALA A 407 8.47 23.16 -20.45
CA ALA A 407 8.12 24.43 -19.80
C ALA A 407 7.22 25.32 -20.67
N GLY A 408 7.22 25.16 -21.99
CA GLY A 408 6.50 26.06 -22.90
C GLY A 408 6.93 27.52 -22.70
N THR A 409 6.02 28.40 -22.29
CA THR A 409 6.31 29.81 -21.97
C THR A 409 6.43 30.08 -20.46
N HIS A 410 6.31 29.05 -19.63
CA HIS A 410 6.09 29.19 -18.19
C HIS A 410 7.40 29.14 -17.41
N ALA A 411 7.46 29.88 -16.32
CA ALA A 411 8.63 29.88 -15.44
C ALA A 411 8.63 28.63 -14.54
N ILE A 412 9.82 28.20 -14.14
CA ILE A 412 10.04 27.17 -13.12
C ILE A 412 10.88 27.81 -12.01
N THR A 413 10.40 27.74 -10.77
CA THR A 413 11.16 28.18 -9.58
C THR A 413 11.29 27.02 -8.63
N LEU A 414 12.51 26.71 -8.20
CA LEU A 414 12.78 25.62 -7.25
C LEU A 414 13.79 26.03 -6.18
N THR A 415 13.51 25.60 -4.95
CA THR A 415 14.40 25.77 -3.80
C THR A 415 15.33 24.57 -3.57
N GLY A 416 15.01 23.40 -4.12
CA GLY A 416 15.87 22.22 -4.13
C GLY A 416 16.70 22.07 -5.41
N ASP A 417 17.25 20.89 -5.62
CA ASP A 417 18.16 20.56 -6.72
C ASP A 417 17.44 20.35 -8.06
N TRP A 418 18.17 20.56 -9.15
CA TRP A 418 17.72 20.18 -10.49
C TRP A 418 18.51 18.94 -10.92
N ASP A 419 17.81 17.82 -11.08
CA ASP A 419 18.41 16.55 -11.50
C ASP A 419 17.76 16.02 -12.77
N ASN A 420 18.43 16.21 -13.90
CA ASN A 420 17.97 15.72 -15.20
C ASN A 420 18.78 14.50 -15.64
N GLN A 421 18.40 13.32 -15.14
CA GLN A 421 19.10 12.06 -15.42
C GLN A 421 18.87 11.56 -16.86
N VAL A 422 17.81 12.04 -17.54
CA VAL A 422 17.54 11.75 -18.96
C VAL A 422 18.49 12.53 -19.89
N GLY A 423 18.96 13.71 -19.47
CA GLY A 423 19.84 14.57 -20.25
C GLY A 423 19.09 15.48 -21.22
N ALA A 424 19.66 15.74 -22.40
CA ALA A 424 19.19 16.82 -23.28
C ALA A 424 17.72 16.67 -23.76
N THR A 425 17.17 15.46 -23.74
CA THR A 425 15.78 15.16 -24.12
C THR A 425 14.82 15.12 -22.93
N GLY A 426 15.31 15.17 -21.69
CA GLY A 426 14.47 15.17 -20.49
C GLY A 426 13.76 16.49 -20.24
N PHE A 427 14.26 17.60 -20.81
CA PHE A 427 13.69 18.92 -20.61
C PHE A 427 13.66 19.75 -21.90
N THR A 428 12.47 20.22 -22.26
CA THR A 428 12.27 21.25 -23.30
C THR A 428 11.92 22.58 -22.67
N CYS A 429 12.86 23.52 -22.76
CA CYS A 429 12.77 24.80 -22.06
C CYS A 429 11.76 25.80 -22.64
N GLY A 430 11.40 25.69 -23.93
CA GLY A 430 10.62 26.71 -24.65
C GLY A 430 11.20 28.11 -24.45
N THR A 431 10.41 29.04 -23.90
CA THR A 431 10.86 30.38 -23.47
C THR A 431 10.78 30.59 -21.96
N GLY A 432 10.62 29.51 -21.19
CA GLY A 432 10.51 29.54 -19.73
C GLY A 432 11.81 29.93 -19.02
N LEU A 433 11.72 30.76 -17.98
CA LEU A 433 12.84 31.04 -17.07
C LEU A 433 12.91 29.95 -16.00
N VAL A 434 14.10 29.38 -15.78
CA VAL A 434 14.38 28.56 -14.59
C VAL A 434 15.10 29.40 -13.53
N THR A 435 14.55 29.44 -12.32
CA THR A 435 15.09 30.17 -11.16
C THR A 435 15.43 29.21 -10.04
N LEU A 436 16.72 29.13 -9.72
CA LEU A 436 17.25 28.42 -8.56
C LEU A 436 17.21 29.38 -7.36
N SER A 437 16.16 29.30 -6.53
CA SER A 437 15.89 30.25 -5.42
C SER A 437 16.36 29.74 -4.06
N GLY A 438 16.81 28.50 -3.98
CA GLY A 438 17.19 27.81 -2.76
C GLY A 438 18.46 28.30 -2.08
N ALA A 439 18.90 27.55 -1.08
CA ALA A 439 20.17 27.76 -0.40
C ALA A 439 21.35 27.29 -1.29
N ASP A 440 22.06 26.26 -0.84
CA ASP A 440 22.99 25.53 -1.69
C ASP A 440 22.17 24.61 -2.60
N GLN A 441 22.53 24.51 -3.87
CA GLN A 441 21.80 23.73 -4.88
C GLN A 441 22.78 23.03 -5.83
N GLU A 442 22.35 21.91 -6.39
CA GLU A 442 23.05 21.15 -7.42
C GLU A 442 22.31 21.18 -8.76
N LEU A 443 23.09 21.26 -9.85
CA LEU A 443 22.65 21.05 -11.22
C LEU A 443 23.28 19.76 -11.74
N SER A 444 22.45 18.72 -11.85
CA SER A 444 22.81 17.40 -12.34
C SER A 444 22.20 17.12 -13.72
N GLY A 445 22.95 16.35 -14.51
CA GLY A 445 22.58 16.04 -15.89
C GLY A 445 22.79 17.19 -16.87
N SER A 446 23.03 16.87 -18.14
CA SER A 446 23.22 17.91 -19.16
C SER A 446 21.88 18.48 -19.60
N THR A 447 21.61 19.76 -19.31
CA THR A 447 20.33 20.41 -19.56
C THR A 447 20.48 21.63 -20.48
N THR A 448 19.47 21.86 -21.32
CA THR A 448 19.34 23.11 -22.07
C THR A 448 18.23 23.97 -21.46
N PHE A 449 18.61 25.13 -20.95
CA PHE A 449 17.69 26.13 -20.41
C PHE A 449 17.50 27.27 -21.42
N TYR A 450 16.30 27.84 -21.46
CA TYR A 450 16.09 29.08 -22.18
C TYR A 450 16.76 30.24 -21.44
N ALA A 451 16.37 30.48 -20.19
CA ALA A 451 17.09 31.37 -19.28
C ALA A 451 17.29 30.67 -17.92
N LEU A 452 18.40 30.98 -17.25
CA LEU A 452 18.76 30.40 -15.96
C LEU A 452 19.23 31.48 -15.01
N THR A 453 18.64 31.54 -13.81
CA THR A 453 19.01 32.50 -12.76
C THR A 453 19.32 31.80 -11.44
N LYS A 454 20.45 32.18 -10.83
CA LYS A 454 20.79 31.94 -9.42
C LYS A 454 21.36 33.22 -8.83
N THR A 455 20.61 33.85 -7.94
CA THR A 455 21.04 35.06 -7.23
C THR A 455 20.91 34.85 -5.73
N VAL A 456 21.94 35.18 -4.97
CA VAL A 456 21.98 34.94 -3.53
C VAL A 456 22.38 36.19 -2.75
N ALA A 457 21.75 36.38 -1.59
CA ALA A 457 22.04 37.49 -0.66
C ALA A 457 23.12 37.12 0.37
N THR A 458 23.21 35.84 0.72
CA THR A 458 24.24 35.25 1.58
C THR A 458 25.11 34.30 0.78
N ALA A 459 26.31 33.99 1.27
CA ALA A 459 27.21 33.06 0.58
C ALA A 459 26.55 31.69 0.43
N ARG A 460 26.56 31.15 -0.78
CA ARG A 460 25.96 29.85 -1.15
C ARG A 460 26.82 29.14 -2.18
N THR A 461 26.58 27.86 -2.36
CA THR A 461 27.22 27.03 -3.38
C THR A 461 26.20 26.58 -4.42
N LEU A 462 26.55 26.76 -5.70
CA LEU A 462 25.93 26.09 -6.82
C LEU A 462 26.91 25.01 -7.31
N THR A 463 26.55 23.76 -7.06
CA THR A 463 27.33 22.59 -7.48
C THR A 463 26.87 22.16 -8.88
N PHE A 464 27.81 21.79 -9.72
CA PHE A 464 27.54 21.23 -11.04
C PHE A 464 28.09 19.81 -11.09
N ALA A 465 27.28 18.86 -11.56
CA ALA A 465 27.75 17.50 -11.77
C ALA A 465 28.98 17.50 -12.71
N ALA A 466 30.07 16.84 -12.29
CA ALA A 466 31.33 16.82 -13.03
C ALA A 466 31.13 16.33 -14.46
N GLY A 467 31.66 17.07 -15.44
CA GLY A 467 31.51 16.74 -16.86
C GLY A 467 30.11 17.01 -17.45
N SER A 468 29.12 17.42 -16.66
CA SER A 468 27.80 17.82 -17.19
C SER A 468 27.89 19.17 -17.91
N ARG A 469 27.05 19.32 -18.95
CA ARG A 469 26.94 20.57 -19.73
C ARG A 469 25.61 21.24 -19.49
N GLN A 470 25.66 22.48 -19.01
CA GLN A 470 24.50 23.37 -18.95
C GLN A 470 24.52 24.34 -20.12
N THR A 471 23.54 24.25 -21.03
CA THR A 471 23.39 25.19 -22.15
C THR A 471 22.35 26.24 -21.79
N VAL A 472 22.64 27.51 -21.98
CA VAL A 472 21.68 28.60 -21.71
C VAL A 472 21.49 29.44 -22.96
N LEU A 473 20.32 29.31 -23.58
CA LEU A 473 20.03 29.89 -24.90
C LEU A 473 19.89 31.41 -24.87
N ASN A 474 19.37 31.95 -23.76
CA ASN A 474 19.09 33.36 -23.55
C ASN A 474 19.91 33.91 -22.37
N ALA A 475 19.27 34.46 -21.34
CA ALA A 475 19.96 35.10 -20.23
C ALA A 475 20.48 34.08 -19.22
N LEU A 476 21.79 34.13 -18.94
CA LEU A 476 22.40 33.50 -17.78
C LEU A 476 22.66 34.57 -16.71
N ILE A 477 22.06 34.42 -15.52
CA ILE A 477 22.26 35.30 -14.38
C ILE A 477 22.81 34.48 -13.21
N LEU A 478 24.06 34.74 -12.82
CA LEU A 478 24.70 34.09 -11.66
C LEU A 478 25.30 35.17 -10.77
N GLN A 479 24.71 35.42 -9.60
CA GLN A 479 25.10 36.56 -8.77
C GLN A 479 25.18 36.21 -7.28
N GLY A 480 26.33 36.50 -6.67
CA GLY A 480 26.43 36.68 -5.22
C GLY A 480 26.17 38.12 -4.81
N ALA A 481 26.34 38.41 -3.51
CA ALA A 481 26.31 39.75 -2.96
C ALA A 481 27.71 40.18 -2.46
N GLY A 482 27.88 41.48 -2.17
CA GLY A 482 29.16 41.99 -1.65
C GLY A 482 29.57 41.29 -0.35
N GLY A 483 30.73 40.63 -0.34
CA GLY A 483 31.20 39.82 0.79
C GLY A 483 30.57 38.43 0.92
N ASN A 484 29.54 38.14 0.11
CA ASN A 484 28.74 36.91 0.13
C ASN A 484 28.75 36.28 -1.28
N LEU A 485 29.89 35.68 -1.64
CA LEU A 485 30.08 35.13 -2.98
C LEU A 485 29.17 33.91 -3.24
N LEU A 486 28.68 33.79 -4.48
CA LEU A 486 28.13 32.54 -4.98
C LEU A 486 29.28 31.66 -5.48
N SER A 487 29.54 30.56 -4.77
CA SER A 487 30.55 29.58 -5.14
C SER A 487 30.02 28.68 -6.26
N LEU A 488 30.71 28.64 -7.40
CA LEU A 488 30.45 27.67 -8.47
C LEU A 488 31.48 26.55 -8.35
N ARG A 489 31.02 25.31 -8.17
CA ARG A 489 31.87 24.15 -7.87
C ARG A 489 31.52 22.94 -8.74
N SER A 490 32.52 22.12 -9.04
CA SER A 490 32.30 20.77 -9.56
C SER A 490 31.95 19.83 -8.41
N SER A 491 31.07 18.85 -8.65
CA SER A 491 30.83 17.74 -7.72
C SER A 491 32.06 16.83 -7.55
N THR A 492 33.01 16.87 -8.49
CA THR A 492 34.30 16.16 -8.41
C THR A 492 35.47 17.15 -8.54
N PRO A 493 36.18 17.47 -7.45
CA PRO A 493 37.30 18.41 -7.49
C PRO A 493 38.37 18.04 -8.53
N GLY A 494 38.77 19.02 -9.36
CA GLY A 494 39.76 18.82 -10.43
C GLY A 494 39.16 18.36 -11.76
N THR A 495 37.91 17.92 -11.80
CA THR A 495 37.17 17.62 -13.03
C THR A 495 36.27 18.80 -13.38
N GLN A 496 36.36 19.29 -14.61
CA GLN A 496 35.60 20.48 -15.00
C GLN A 496 34.10 20.20 -15.16
N TRP A 497 33.27 21.17 -14.76
CA TRP A 497 31.88 21.30 -15.22
C TRP A 497 31.82 22.24 -16.44
N LEU A 498 30.78 22.12 -17.26
CA LEU A 498 30.67 22.85 -18.52
C LEU A 498 29.44 23.76 -18.56
N ILE A 499 29.63 24.97 -19.09
CA ILE A 499 28.53 25.91 -19.35
C ILE A 499 28.65 26.52 -20.75
N ASP A 500 27.54 26.58 -21.49
CA ASP A 500 27.45 27.21 -22.82
C ASP A 500 26.38 28.32 -22.82
N PRO A 501 26.74 29.54 -22.38
CA PRO A 501 25.83 30.70 -22.43
C PRO A 501 25.86 31.36 -23.82
N GLN A 502 24.74 31.27 -24.53
CA GLN A 502 24.63 31.65 -25.93
C GLN A 502 24.39 33.15 -26.16
N LEU A 503 23.67 33.81 -25.25
CA LEU A 503 23.37 35.24 -25.31
C LEU A 503 23.88 35.98 -24.05
N THR A 504 23.01 36.73 -23.37
CA THR A 504 23.37 37.67 -22.30
C THR A 504 23.89 36.96 -21.05
N ARG A 505 24.96 37.50 -20.46
CA ARG A 505 25.61 36.97 -19.27
C ARG A 505 25.72 38.06 -18.22
N THR A 506 24.98 37.89 -17.13
CA THR A 506 25.01 38.80 -15.99
C THR A 506 25.60 38.05 -14.81
N CYS A 507 26.92 38.11 -14.69
CA CYS A 507 27.68 37.36 -13.67
C CYS A 507 28.46 38.33 -12.78
N SER A 508 28.33 38.21 -11.46
CA SER A 508 29.04 39.07 -10.50
C SER A 508 29.13 38.43 -9.10
N SER A 509 30.13 38.81 -8.31
CA SER A 509 30.34 38.31 -6.95
C SER A 509 30.35 36.77 -6.87
N LEU A 510 31.11 36.14 -7.76
CA LEU A 510 31.25 34.69 -7.87
C LEU A 510 32.57 34.23 -7.28
N ASP A 511 32.63 32.98 -6.82
CA ASP A 511 33.88 32.25 -6.64
C ASP A 511 33.84 31.00 -7.52
N VAL A 512 34.62 30.99 -8.59
CA VAL A 512 34.55 29.92 -9.61
C VAL A 512 35.72 28.97 -9.45
N ARG A 513 35.45 27.66 -9.43
CA ARG A 513 36.47 26.60 -9.49
C ARG A 513 36.01 25.48 -10.42
N ASP A 514 36.96 24.91 -11.16
CA ASP A 514 36.75 23.80 -12.09
C ASP A 514 35.70 24.12 -13.18
N GLY A 515 35.50 25.40 -13.56
CA GLY A 515 34.48 25.80 -14.52
C GLY A 515 35.01 25.99 -15.94
N TYR A 516 34.36 25.37 -16.92
CA TYR A 516 34.65 25.56 -18.34
C TYR A 516 33.48 26.25 -19.06
N ASN A 517 33.63 27.54 -19.36
CA ASN A 517 32.77 28.25 -20.30
C ASN A 517 33.15 27.91 -21.75
N LEU A 518 32.25 27.25 -22.45
CA LEU A 518 32.41 26.77 -23.83
C LEU A 518 32.30 27.88 -24.88
N ARG A 519 31.81 29.07 -24.51
CA ARG A 519 31.47 30.12 -25.48
C ARG A 519 32.19 31.42 -25.23
N GLY A 520 32.95 31.88 -26.23
CA GLY A 520 33.58 33.20 -26.24
C GLY A 520 32.56 34.36 -26.24
N PRO A 521 32.93 35.56 -25.78
CA PRO A 521 34.18 35.89 -25.07
C PRO A 521 34.24 35.25 -23.67
N SER A 522 35.36 35.33 -22.97
CA SER A 522 35.42 34.83 -21.59
C SER A 522 34.45 35.56 -20.67
N ILE A 523 33.89 34.86 -19.67
CA ILE A 523 33.05 35.48 -18.63
C ILE A 523 33.98 36.13 -17.60
N ASN A 524 33.80 37.43 -17.38
CA ASN A 524 34.61 38.25 -16.48
C ASN A 524 33.73 38.83 -15.38
N PRO A 525 33.30 38.02 -14.40
CA PRO A 525 32.36 38.47 -13.39
C PRO A 525 33.04 39.46 -12.44
N SER A 526 32.41 40.61 -12.21
CA SER A 526 32.95 41.65 -11.31
C SER A 526 32.96 41.17 -9.85
N GLY A 527 33.87 41.67 -9.03
CA GLY A 527 33.92 41.32 -7.60
C GLY A 527 34.09 39.83 -7.29
N SER A 528 34.69 39.07 -8.21
CA SER A 528 34.71 37.60 -8.17
C SER A 528 36.11 37.02 -7.99
N LEU A 529 36.19 35.78 -7.50
CA LEU A 529 37.42 35.02 -7.27
C LEU A 529 37.60 33.90 -8.29
N ASN A 530 38.85 33.71 -8.70
CA ASN A 530 39.28 32.60 -9.54
C ASN A 530 40.00 31.56 -8.66
N SER A 531 39.28 30.51 -8.26
CA SER A 531 39.78 29.46 -7.37
C SER A 531 40.43 28.28 -8.09
N GLY A 532 40.76 28.44 -9.39
CA GLY A 532 41.59 27.50 -10.15
C GLY A 532 40.82 26.56 -11.08
N ASN A 533 41.56 25.98 -12.03
CA ASN A 533 41.09 25.06 -13.07
C ASN A 533 39.90 25.58 -13.92
N ASN A 534 39.83 26.90 -14.10
CA ASN A 534 38.80 27.54 -14.89
C ASN A 534 39.27 27.80 -16.34
N ALA A 535 38.43 27.48 -17.32
CA ALA A 535 38.65 27.76 -18.74
C ALA A 535 37.51 28.64 -19.29
N GLY A 536 37.84 29.66 -20.10
CA GLY A 536 36.83 30.59 -20.61
C GLY A 536 36.24 31.56 -19.56
N TRP A 537 36.86 31.63 -18.38
CA TRP A 537 36.56 32.58 -17.29
C TRP A 537 37.77 33.47 -17.00
N PHE A 538 37.55 34.68 -16.47
CA PHE A 538 38.60 35.64 -16.10
C PHE A 538 39.61 35.89 -17.24
N GLY A 539 39.07 36.18 -18.43
CA GLY A 539 39.85 36.57 -19.60
C GLY A 539 40.82 37.70 -19.26
N ARG A 540 42.07 37.54 -19.69
CA ARG A 540 43.09 38.58 -19.50
C ARG A 540 42.68 39.83 -20.25
N ALA A 541 42.72 40.99 -19.58
CA ALA A 541 42.60 42.27 -20.27
C ALA A 541 43.66 42.32 -21.38
N ALA A 542 43.25 42.64 -22.61
CA ALA A 542 44.17 42.78 -23.73
C ALA A 542 45.19 43.89 -23.42
N GLY A 543 46.44 43.49 -23.24
CA GLY A 543 47.61 44.37 -23.29
C GLY A 543 47.96 45.13 -22.00
N ARG A 544 48.84 44.54 -21.17
CA ARG A 544 50.14 45.14 -20.83
C ARG A 544 51.18 44.04 -20.72
N ALA A 545 52.09 43.98 -21.69
CA ALA A 545 53.33 43.23 -21.54
C ALA A 545 54.09 43.79 -20.34
N GLN A 546 54.18 43.05 -19.24
CA GLN A 546 55.23 43.29 -18.27
C GLN A 546 56.53 42.78 -18.90
N GLY A 547 57.42 43.72 -19.25
CA GLY A 547 58.77 43.42 -19.69
C GLY A 547 59.48 42.61 -18.61
N GLY A 548 59.80 41.36 -18.93
CA GLY A 548 60.67 40.53 -18.11
C GLY A 548 62.07 41.12 -18.08
N ALA A 549 62.61 41.32 -16.88
CA ALA A 549 64.01 41.61 -16.66
C ALA A 549 64.85 40.43 -17.20
N GLY A 550 65.64 40.68 -18.24
CA GLY A 550 66.60 39.73 -18.79
C GLY A 550 67.73 39.49 -17.80
N SER A 551 67.89 38.24 -17.38
CA SER A 551 69.09 37.74 -16.72
C SER A 551 70.20 37.59 -17.75
N GLY A 552 71.38 38.12 -17.39
CA GLY A 552 72.55 38.16 -18.26
C GLY A 552 73.21 36.80 -18.45
N TYR A 553 73.84 36.65 -19.61
CA TYR A 553 74.96 35.76 -19.84
C TYR A 553 76.13 36.58 -20.44
N PRO A 554 77.39 36.25 -20.10
CA PRO A 554 78.57 37.09 -20.35
C PRO A 554 79.13 36.89 -21.78
N PRO A 555 80.03 37.78 -22.25
CA PRO A 555 80.37 37.89 -23.66
C PRO A 555 81.39 36.84 -24.09
N MET A 556 81.27 36.40 -25.35
CA MET A 556 82.38 35.82 -26.11
C MET A 556 82.62 36.63 -27.38
N TYR A 557 83.85 37.14 -27.43
CA TYR A 557 84.61 37.83 -28.51
C TYR A 557 84.18 39.22 -28.96
#